data_AF-A0A1Q7ZZN8-F1
#
_entry.id   AF-A0A1Q7ZZN8-F1
#
_cell.length_a   1.000
_cell.length_b   1.000
_cell.length_c   1.000
_cell.angle_alpha   90.00
_cell.angle_beta   90.00
_cell.angle_gamma   90.00
#
_symmetry.space_group_name_H-M   'P 1'
#
loop_
_entity.id
_entity.type
_entity.pdbx_description
1 polymer ?
#
loop_
_entity_poly.entity_id
_entity_poly.type
_entity_poly.pdbx_seq_one_letter_code
_entity_poly.pdbx_strand_id
1 'polypeptide(L)'
;MYDELEEYTKWGSIVTVQIVVTKNDVGALEEKIKRCHDAGVKAVVMCAVHLKNTKDHLPDLWSMSRVGLEMKKKYPGVIISPDGYFNRITWDHGCDTSSIIVDADGFLWYPCRVLEEKTINLIDSDLMTYVESPDGHERRQRMAACDIQCAWYQYYATQSFVNPRELLSAWMPYYRDLLNKGKQPVFAAAPIAPRDPRDLIHAQIVQESAIRGLPASESLVELPTIDSSRHP
;
A
#
# COMPACT_ATOMS: atom_id res chain seq x y z
N MET A 1 -1.44 12.24 11.63
CA MET A 1 -1.69 11.70 10.26
C MET A 1 -2.87 12.37 9.57
N TYR A 2 -4.14 12.04 9.84
CA TYR A 2 -5.25 12.65 9.06
C TYR A 2 -5.34 14.17 9.24
N ASP A 3 -4.92 14.69 10.40
CA ASP A 3 -4.88 16.13 10.69
C ASP A 3 -3.78 16.87 9.93
N GLU A 4 -2.81 16.14 9.37
CA GLU A 4 -1.67 16.66 8.61
C GLU A 4 -1.84 16.47 7.09
N LEU A 5 -2.98 15.93 6.62
CA LEU A 5 -3.17 15.66 5.19
C LEU A 5 -3.07 16.91 4.33
N GLU A 6 -3.55 18.05 4.84
CA GLU A 6 -3.42 19.34 4.17
C GLU A 6 -1.97 19.83 4.06
N GLU A 7 -1.08 19.37 4.94
CA GLU A 7 0.34 19.67 4.84
C GLU A 7 1.00 18.82 3.75
N TYR A 8 0.70 17.52 3.71
CA TYR A 8 1.27 16.62 2.73
C TYR A 8 0.87 16.96 1.29
N THR A 9 -0.34 17.46 1.07
CA THR A 9 -0.80 17.88 -0.28
C THR A 9 -0.01 19.08 -0.82
N LYS A 10 0.64 19.88 0.05
CA LYS A 10 1.48 21.01 -0.38
C LYS A 10 2.79 20.58 -1.02
N TRP A 11 3.22 19.32 -0.85
CA TRP A 11 4.48 18.81 -1.39
C TRP A 11 4.42 18.51 -2.90
N GLY A 12 3.32 18.80 -3.58
CA GLY A 12 3.15 18.59 -5.02
C GLY A 12 3.08 17.12 -5.44
N SER A 13 3.04 16.20 -4.48
CA SER A 13 2.90 14.77 -4.70
C SER A 13 1.44 14.34 -4.58
N ILE A 14 1.05 13.31 -5.34
CA ILE A 14 -0.26 12.67 -5.17
C ILE A 14 -0.27 11.94 -3.83
N VAL A 15 -0.94 12.50 -2.84
CA VAL A 15 -1.12 11.85 -1.53
C VAL A 15 -2.25 10.84 -1.65
N THR A 16 -1.95 9.60 -1.26
CA THR A 16 -2.93 8.52 -1.17
C THR A 16 -2.87 7.89 0.21
N VAL A 17 -4.00 7.86 0.91
CA VAL A 17 -4.12 7.25 2.23
C VAL A 17 -4.42 5.77 2.07
N GLN A 18 -3.56 4.90 2.61
CA GLN A 18 -3.86 3.47 2.70
C GLN A 18 -4.68 3.19 3.96
N ILE A 19 -5.91 2.71 3.77
CA ILE A 19 -6.84 2.36 4.82
C ILE A 19 -6.91 0.83 4.90
N VAL A 20 -6.34 0.28 5.97
CA VAL A 20 -6.47 -1.13 6.32
C VAL A 20 -7.71 -1.29 7.20
N VAL A 21 -8.65 -2.14 6.77
CA VAL A 21 -9.93 -2.39 7.42
C VAL A 21 -9.88 -3.76 8.10
N THR A 22 -10.10 -3.74 9.41
CA THR A 22 -10.18 -4.91 10.27
C THR A 22 -11.64 -5.30 10.53
N LYS A 23 -11.85 -6.49 11.11
CA LYS A 23 -13.18 -6.93 11.58
C LYS A 23 -13.88 -5.98 12.56
N ASN A 24 -13.14 -5.10 13.22
CA ASN A 24 -13.67 -4.20 14.25
C ASN A 24 -13.98 -2.78 13.74
N ASP A 25 -13.50 -2.39 12.56
CA ASP A 25 -13.59 -0.99 12.10
C ASP A 25 -14.15 -0.84 10.68
N VAL A 26 -14.81 -1.87 10.15
CA VAL A 26 -15.62 -1.77 8.91
C VAL A 26 -16.62 -0.61 9.01
N GLY A 27 -17.29 -0.44 10.16
CA GLY A 27 -18.24 0.64 10.39
C GLY A 27 -17.63 2.05 10.43
N ALA A 28 -16.32 2.15 10.68
CA ALA A 28 -15.60 3.43 10.69
C ALA A 28 -15.02 3.80 9.32
N LEU A 29 -15.18 2.95 8.29
CA LEU A 29 -14.64 3.19 6.96
C LEU A 29 -15.20 4.48 6.35
N GLU A 30 -16.50 4.75 6.51
CA GLU A 30 -17.13 5.95 5.97
C GLU A 30 -16.46 7.22 6.49
N GLU A 31 -16.24 7.32 7.81
CA GLU A 31 -15.62 8.50 8.42
C GLU A 31 -14.22 8.74 7.84
N LYS A 32 -13.43 7.68 7.71
CA LYS A 32 -12.07 7.74 7.12
C LYS A 32 -12.11 8.21 5.66
N ILE A 33 -13.06 7.70 4.86
CA ILE A 33 -13.24 8.10 3.46
C ILE A 33 -13.72 9.55 3.34
N LYS A 34 -14.66 9.97 4.19
CA LYS A 34 -15.11 11.35 4.25
C LYS A 34 -13.94 12.31 4.54
N ARG A 35 -13.05 11.95 5.47
CA ARG A 35 -11.84 12.76 5.75
C ARG A 35 -10.92 12.88 4.53
N CYS A 36 -10.72 11.79 3.78
CA CYS A 36 -9.96 11.84 2.53
C CYS A 36 -10.63 12.73 1.48
N HIS A 37 -11.95 12.59 1.33
CA HIS A 37 -12.76 13.43 0.43
C HIS A 37 -12.62 14.91 0.77
N ASP A 38 -12.79 15.26 2.05
CA ASP A 38 -12.75 16.65 2.53
C ASP A 38 -11.36 17.27 2.34
N ALA A 39 -10.29 16.48 2.51
CA ALA A 39 -8.91 16.91 2.29
C ALA A 39 -8.47 16.86 0.80
N GLY A 40 -9.32 16.38 -0.12
CA GLY A 40 -9.00 16.27 -1.53
C GLY A 40 -7.96 15.19 -1.89
N VAL A 41 -7.72 14.23 -0.99
CA VAL A 41 -6.74 13.15 -1.19
C VAL A 41 -7.40 11.84 -1.62
N LYS A 42 -6.62 10.96 -2.23
CA LYS A 42 -7.10 9.63 -2.65
C LYS A 42 -6.97 8.62 -1.51
N ALA A 43 -7.69 7.51 -1.61
CA ALA A 43 -7.64 6.42 -0.66
C ALA A 43 -7.49 5.06 -1.35
N VAL A 44 -6.56 4.25 -0.88
CA VAL A 44 -6.54 2.81 -1.15
C VAL A 44 -7.18 2.12 0.05
N VAL A 45 -8.24 1.37 -0.19
CA VAL A 45 -8.93 0.61 0.85
C VAL A 45 -8.61 -0.87 0.70
N MET A 46 -8.19 -1.49 1.81
CA MET A 46 -7.81 -2.89 1.86
C MET A 46 -8.28 -3.61 3.12
N CYS A 47 -8.44 -4.93 3.05
CA CYS A 47 -8.63 -5.75 4.23
C CYS A 47 -7.32 -5.87 5.02
N ALA A 48 -7.43 -5.98 6.35
CA ALA A 48 -6.41 -6.61 7.16
C ALA A 48 -6.29 -8.07 6.73
N VAL A 49 -5.06 -8.53 6.52
CA VAL A 49 -4.75 -9.88 6.07
C VAL A 49 -4.28 -10.68 7.28
N HIS A 50 -4.79 -11.91 7.42
CA HIS A 50 -4.26 -12.83 8.40
C HIS A 50 -2.98 -13.49 7.84
N LEU A 51 -1.85 -13.18 8.46
CA LEU A 51 -0.59 -13.87 8.22
C LEU A 51 -0.38 -14.91 9.33
N LYS A 52 0.34 -15.98 9.03
CA LYS A 52 0.62 -17.00 10.05
C LYS A 52 1.36 -16.38 11.21
N ASN A 53 1.07 -16.88 12.41
CA ASN A 53 1.62 -16.39 13.69
C ASN A 53 1.22 -14.95 14.05
N THR A 54 0.23 -14.35 13.37
CA THR A 54 -0.35 -13.06 13.78
C THR A 54 -1.77 -13.24 14.30
N LYS A 55 -2.31 -12.21 14.97
CA LYS A 55 -3.73 -12.20 15.31
C LYS A 55 -4.55 -12.03 14.04
N ASP A 56 -5.60 -12.82 13.90
CA ASP A 56 -6.55 -12.66 12.81
C ASP A 56 -7.41 -11.40 13.03
N HIS A 57 -7.26 -10.43 12.13
CA HIS A 57 -8.06 -9.21 12.07
C HIS A 57 -8.87 -9.11 10.77
N LEU A 58 -8.94 -10.18 9.96
CA LEU A 58 -9.65 -10.23 8.69
C LEU A 58 -11.13 -9.87 8.90
N PRO A 59 -11.66 -8.86 8.19
CA PRO A 59 -13.08 -8.53 8.25
C PRO A 59 -13.93 -9.59 7.53
N ASP A 60 -15.24 -9.56 7.79
CA ASP A 60 -16.20 -10.27 6.95
C ASP A 60 -16.12 -9.75 5.50
N LEU A 61 -15.75 -10.63 4.56
CA LEU A 61 -15.42 -10.26 3.18
C LEU A 61 -16.66 -9.76 2.42
N TRP A 62 -17.84 -10.29 2.74
CA TRP A 62 -19.11 -9.83 2.15
C TRP A 62 -19.47 -8.43 2.62
N SER A 63 -19.37 -8.16 3.92
CA SER A 63 -19.55 -6.82 4.48
C SER A 63 -18.54 -5.84 3.89
N MET A 64 -17.28 -6.26 3.76
CA MET A 64 -16.24 -5.41 3.18
C MET A 64 -16.49 -5.09 1.70
N SER A 65 -16.92 -6.08 0.91
CA SER A 65 -17.30 -5.91 -0.49
C SER A 65 -18.43 -4.90 -0.65
N ARG A 66 -19.54 -5.09 0.10
CA ARG A 66 -20.71 -4.22 0.07
C ARG A 66 -20.35 -2.79 0.50
N VAL A 67 -19.75 -2.61 1.68
CA VAL A 67 -19.42 -1.28 2.22
C VAL A 67 -18.41 -0.57 1.31
N GLY A 68 -17.40 -1.28 0.79
CA GLY A 68 -16.42 -0.71 -0.14
C GLY A 68 -17.06 -0.15 -1.40
N LEU A 69 -17.94 -0.91 -2.05
CA LEU A 69 -18.67 -0.47 -3.25
C LEU A 69 -19.65 0.68 -2.96
N GLU A 70 -20.35 0.63 -1.82
CA GLU A 70 -21.21 1.73 -1.36
C GLU A 70 -20.42 3.03 -1.16
N MET A 71 -19.25 2.96 -0.52
CA MET A 71 -18.39 4.12 -0.32
C MET A 71 -17.83 4.67 -1.64
N LYS A 72 -17.50 3.81 -2.61
CA LYS A 72 -17.09 4.26 -3.95
C LYS A 72 -18.19 5.05 -4.65
N LYS A 73 -19.44 4.60 -4.52
CA LYS A 73 -20.61 5.29 -5.08
C LYS A 73 -20.89 6.60 -4.36
N LYS A 74 -20.76 6.63 -3.04
CA LYS A 74 -21.04 7.80 -2.18
C LYS A 74 -19.97 8.89 -2.30
N TYR A 75 -18.71 8.50 -2.47
CA TYR A 75 -17.55 9.41 -2.58
C TYR A 75 -16.78 9.17 -3.90
N PRO A 76 -17.39 9.53 -5.05
CA PRO A 76 -16.82 9.21 -6.36
C PRO A 76 -15.46 9.89 -6.59
N GLY A 77 -14.46 9.09 -6.93
CA GLY A 77 -13.10 9.58 -7.23
C GLY A 77 -12.16 9.68 -6.02
N VAL A 78 -12.60 9.25 -4.83
CA VAL A 78 -11.75 9.19 -3.63
C VAL A 78 -11.05 7.84 -3.51
N ILE A 79 -11.80 6.74 -3.56
CA ILE A 79 -11.26 5.39 -3.46
C ILE A 79 -10.72 4.95 -4.82
N ILE A 80 -9.44 4.62 -4.87
CA ILE A 80 -8.75 4.16 -6.09
C ILE A 80 -8.64 2.64 -6.19
N SER A 81 -8.95 1.90 -5.11
CA SER A 81 -9.10 0.44 -5.19
C SER A 81 -10.16 0.09 -6.24
N PRO A 82 -9.88 -0.82 -7.20
CA PRO A 82 -10.80 -1.12 -8.30
C PRO A 82 -12.07 -1.83 -7.82
N ASP A 83 -13.15 -1.73 -8.59
CA ASP A 83 -14.39 -2.46 -8.27
C ASP A 83 -14.12 -3.98 -8.29
N GLY A 84 -13.27 -4.42 -9.23
CA GLY A 84 -12.79 -5.80 -9.29
C GLY A 84 -12.14 -6.29 -8.00
N TYR A 85 -11.50 -5.43 -7.19
CA TYR A 85 -10.98 -5.83 -5.89
C TYR A 85 -12.11 -6.20 -4.93
N PHE A 86 -13.08 -5.30 -4.73
CA PHE A 86 -14.20 -5.52 -3.81
C PHE A 86 -15.09 -6.68 -4.24
N ASN A 87 -15.19 -6.95 -5.55
CA ASN A 87 -15.93 -8.10 -6.05
C ASN A 87 -15.16 -9.43 -5.90
N ARG A 88 -13.82 -9.43 -6.05
CA ARG A 88 -13.02 -10.67 -6.02
C ARG A 88 -12.71 -11.17 -4.62
N ILE A 89 -12.72 -10.30 -3.61
CA ILE A 89 -12.50 -10.73 -2.22
C ILE A 89 -13.57 -11.72 -1.71
N THR A 90 -14.72 -11.84 -2.38
CA THR A 90 -15.77 -12.80 -2.01
C THR A 90 -15.73 -14.08 -2.84
N TRP A 91 -14.78 -14.23 -3.77
CA TRP A 91 -14.67 -15.41 -4.62
C TRP A 91 -13.95 -16.55 -3.89
N ASP A 92 -14.31 -17.78 -4.19
CA ASP A 92 -13.70 -18.98 -3.61
C ASP A 92 -12.22 -19.15 -4.04
N HIS A 93 -11.86 -18.59 -5.19
CA HIS A 93 -10.53 -18.66 -5.80
C HIS A 93 -10.27 -17.44 -6.72
N GLY A 94 -9.00 -17.18 -7.09
CA GLY A 94 -8.68 -16.26 -8.18
C GLY A 94 -7.66 -15.15 -7.88
N CYS A 95 -6.66 -15.42 -7.04
CA CYS A 95 -5.46 -14.58 -6.98
C CYS A 95 -4.66 -14.71 -8.29
N ASP A 96 -4.03 -13.62 -8.75
CA ASP A 96 -3.24 -13.62 -9.99
C ASP A 96 -1.74 -13.40 -9.73
N THR A 97 -0.91 -14.05 -10.55
CA THR A 97 0.55 -14.16 -10.36
C THR A 97 1.33 -13.01 -11.00
N SER A 98 0.64 -11.93 -11.38
CA SER A 98 1.23 -10.72 -11.97
C SER A 98 2.04 -9.87 -11.00
N SER A 99 2.12 -10.27 -9.73
CA SER A 99 2.99 -9.62 -8.76
C SER A 99 4.08 -10.54 -8.24
N ILE A 100 5.20 -9.90 -7.92
CA ILE A 100 6.35 -10.50 -7.25
C ILE A 100 6.66 -9.68 -6.00
N ILE A 101 7.04 -10.34 -4.91
CA ILE A 101 7.48 -9.65 -3.68
C ILE A 101 8.92 -10.08 -3.44
N VAL A 102 9.83 -9.11 -3.47
CA VAL A 102 11.23 -9.30 -3.10
C VAL A 102 11.39 -8.83 -1.67
N ASP A 103 11.92 -9.69 -0.82
CA ASP A 103 12.20 -9.37 0.58
C ASP A 103 13.54 -8.64 0.71
N ALA A 104 13.79 -8.03 1.87
CA ALA A 104 14.98 -7.24 2.12
C ALA A 104 16.30 -8.05 2.07
N ASP A 105 16.22 -9.37 2.20
CA ASP A 105 17.35 -10.29 2.06
C ASP A 105 17.57 -10.76 0.60
N GLY A 106 16.86 -10.18 -0.36
CA GLY A 106 16.96 -10.49 -1.79
C GLY A 106 16.19 -11.75 -2.21
N PHE A 107 15.60 -12.48 -1.27
CA PHE A 107 14.79 -13.65 -1.59
C PHE A 107 13.41 -13.27 -2.12
N LEU A 108 12.95 -14.06 -3.08
CA LEU A 108 11.65 -13.91 -3.70
C LEU A 108 10.59 -14.70 -2.95
N TRP A 109 9.49 -14.04 -2.57
CA TRP A 109 8.24 -14.69 -2.17
C TRP A 109 7.40 -14.96 -3.42
N TYR A 110 7.44 -16.19 -3.92
CA TYR A 110 6.70 -16.61 -5.13
C TYR A 110 6.00 -17.96 -4.93
N PRO A 111 4.73 -18.11 -5.31
CA PRO A 111 3.89 -17.16 -6.04
C PRO A 111 3.25 -16.09 -5.13
N CYS A 112 3.32 -16.27 -3.80
CA CYS A 112 2.63 -15.43 -2.84
C CYS A 112 3.32 -15.48 -1.47
N ARG A 113 3.34 -14.35 -0.76
CA ARG A 113 3.90 -14.26 0.60
C ARG A 113 3.08 -15.05 1.63
N VAL A 114 1.77 -15.20 1.44
CA VAL A 114 0.87 -15.93 2.36
C VAL A 114 1.25 -17.41 2.46
N LEU A 115 1.78 -17.99 1.39
CA LEU A 115 2.21 -19.40 1.38
C LEU A 115 3.52 -19.63 2.14
N GLU A 116 4.19 -18.57 2.61
CA GLU A 116 5.42 -18.64 3.40
C GLU A 116 6.57 -19.44 2.77
N GLU A 117 6.67 -19.43 1.45
CA GLU A 117 7.78 -20.04 0.73
C GLU A 117 8.66 -18.98 0.05
N LYS A 118 9.91 -18.88 0.50
CA LYS A 118 10.97 -18.18 -0.23
C LYS A 118 11.57 -19.11 -1.27
N THR A 119 11.93 -18.56 -2.43
CA THR A 119 12.40 -19.35 -3.57
C THR A 119 13.86 -19.02 -3.89
N ILE A 120 14.10 -18.27 -4.95
CA ILE A 120 15.45 -17.84 -5.36
C ILE A 120 15.87 -16.56 -4.64
N ASN A 121 17.18 -16.32 -4.59
CA ASN A 121 17.75 -15.03 -4.24
C ASN A 121 18.10 -14.26 -5.53
N LEU A 122 17.53 -13.05 -5.69
CA LEU A 122 17.74 -12.23 -6.89
C LEU A 122 19.13 -11.60 -6.99
N ILE A 123 19.98 -11.74 -5.96
CA ILE A 123 21.40 -11.39 -6.03
C ILE A 123 22.14 -12.36 -6.96
N ASP A 124 21.80 -13.65 -6.88
CA ASP A 124 22.52 -14.73 -7.56
C ASP A 124 21.73 -15.37 -8.72
N SER A 125 20.48 -14.96 -8.93
CA SER A 125 19.57 -15.60 -9.88
C SER A 125 18.81 -14.57 -10.73
N ASP A 126 18.63 -14.88 -12.01
CA ASP A 126 17.81 -14.08 -12.92
C ASP A 126 16.31 -14.36 -12.69
N LEU A 127 15.54 -13.29 -12.47
CA LEU A 127 14.10 -13.36 -12.21
C LEU A 127 13.34 -14.01 -13.36
N MET A 128 13.62 -13.61 -14.61
CA MET A 128 12.85 -14.04 -15.77
C MET A 128 13.07 -15.52 -16.04
N THR A 129 14.33 -15.95 -15.98
CA THR A 129 14.73 -17.37 -16.07
C THR A 129 13.99 -18.21 -15.04
N TYR A 130 13.86 -17.73 -13.80
CA TYR A 130 13.12 -18.44 -12.76
C TYR A 130 11.60 -18.46 -12.99
N VAL A 131 11.01 -17.34 -13.40
CA VAL A 131 9.56 -17.26 -13.67
C VAL A 131 9.17 -18.18 -14.84
N GLU A 132 10.04 -18.35 -15.84
CA GLU A 132 9.86 -19.25 -16.98
C GLU A 132 10.23 -20.72 -16.66
N SER A 133 10.82 -20.99 -15.51
CA SER A 133 11.22 -22.33 -15.10
C SER A 133 10.02 -23.23 -14.76
N PRO A 134 10.19 -24.57 -14.76
CA PRO A 134 9.16 -25.50 -14.30
C PRO A 134 8.64 -25.22 -12.88
N ASP A 135 9.51 -24.82 -11.95
CA ASP A 135 9.10 -24.44 -10.58
C ASP A 135 8.23 -23.18 -10.59
N GLY A 136 8.61 -22.18 -11.39
CA GLY A 136 7.79 -20.98 -11.62
C GLY A 136 6.39 -21.33 -12.15
N HIS A 137 6.29 -22.24 -13.12
CA HIS A 137 5.02 -22.72 -13.66
C HIS A 137 4.18 -23.47 -12.62
N GLU A 138 4.77 -24.40 -11.86
CA GLU A 138 4.09 -25.16 -10.81
C GLU A 138 3.52 -24.23 -9.74
N ARG A 139 4.31 -23.24 -9.31
CA ARG A 139 3.88 -22.24 -8.33
C ARG A 139 2.68 -21.43 -8.80
N ARG A 140 2.64 -21.03 -10.07
CA ARG A 140 1.45 -20.35 -10.63
C ARG A 140 0.20 -21.25 -10.58
N GLN A 141 0.35 -22.53 -10.89
CA GLN A 141 -0.76 -23.50 -10.79
C GLN A 141 -1.23 -23.67 -9.34
N ARG A 142 -0.29 -23.76 -8.39
CA ARG A 142 -0.59 -23.81 -6.95
C ARG A 142 -1.38 -22.59 -6.49
N MET A 143 -1.02 -21.39 -6.95
CA MET A 143 -1.76 -20.18 -6.58
C MET A 143 -3.14 -20.11 -7.22
N ALA A 144 -3.28 -20.57 -8.47
CA ALA A 144 -4.58 -20.66 -9.14
C ALA A 144 -5.54 -21.62 -8.42
N ALA A 145 -5.01 -22.64 -7.76
CA ALA A 145 -5.76 -23.62 -6.96
C ALA A 145 -5.89 -23.25 -5.46
N CYS A 146 -5.42 -22.08 -5.03
CA CYS A 146 -5.42 -21.67 -3.63
C CYS A 146 -6.83 -21.29 -3.13
N ASP A 147 -7.18 -21.79 -1.94
CA ASP A 147 -8.50 -21.66 -1.29
C ASP A 147 -8.46 -20.83 0.01
N ILE A 148 -7.32 -20.23 0.36
CA ILE A 148 -7.10 -19.52 1.65
C ILE A 148 -7.97 -18.26 1.81
N GLN A 149 -8.51 -17.70 0.71
CA GLN A 149 -9.29 -16.45 0.71
C GLN A 149 -8.65 -15.31 1.55
N CYS A 150 -7.33 -15.15 1.44
CA CYS A 150 -6.54 -14.29 2.33
C CYS A 150 -6.86 -12.79 2.26
N ALA A 151 -7.70 -12.35 1.31
CA ALA A 151 -8.00 -10.96 0.97
C ALA A 151 -6.78 -10.09 0.58
N TRP A 152 -5.57 -10.68 0.57
CA TRP A 152 -4.34 -10.06 0.12
C TRP A 152 -4.20 -10.14 -1.40
N TYR A 153 -5.23 -9.65 -2.10
CA TYR A 153 -5.10 -9.36 -3.50
C TYR A 153 -4.21 -8.14 -3.59
N GLN A 154 -2.97 -8.31 -4.05
CA GLN A 154 -2.16 -7.14 -4.33
C GLN A 154 -2.96 -6.27 -5.30
N TYR A 155 -3.16 -5.02 -4.94
CA TYR A 155 -4.14 -4.13 -5.57
C TYR A 155 -3.88 -3.89 -7.06
N TYR A 156 -2.74 -4.35 -7.58
CA TYR A 156 -2.37 -4.39 -9.01
C TYR A 156 -2.31 -5.81 -9.61
N ALA A 157 -2.30 -6.86 -8.79
CA ALA A 157 -2.25 -8.26 -9.22
C ALA A 157 -3.63 -8.92 -9.24
N THR A 158 -4.59 -8.21 -9.81
CA THR A 158 -5.78 -8.83 -10.36
C THR A 158 -5.64 -8.70 -11.87
N GLN A 159 -5.91 -9.76 -12.63
CA GLN A 159 -6.02 -9.69 -14.11
C GLN A 159 -6.98 -8.57 -14.59
N SER A 160 -7.70 -7.92 -13.69
CA SER A 160 -8.45 -6.70 -13.93
C SER A 160 -7.61 -5.55 -14.52
N PHE A 161 -6.29 -5.46 -14.33
CA PHE A 161 -5.50 -4.41 -15.02
C PHE A 161 -5.25 -4.67 -16.52
N VAL A 162 -5.55 -5.88 -17.03
CA VAL A 162 -5.62 -6.12 -18.49
C VAL A 162 -7.03 -5.91 -19.06
N ASN A 163 -8.04 -5.60 -18.22
CA ASN A 163 -9.38 -5.26 -18.68
C ASN A 163 -9.52 -3.73 -18.84
N PRO A 164 -9.80 -3.21 -20.05
CA PRO A 164 -9.94 -1.77 -20.30
C PRO A 164 -10.96 -1.06 -19.40
N ARG A 165 -12.03 -1.75 -18.96
CA ARG A 165 -13.06 -1.16 -18.08
C ARG A 165 -12.56 -0.90 -16.67
N GLU A 166 -11.72 -1.79 -16.14
CA GLU A 166 -11.17 -1.69 -14.79
C GLU A 166 -9.99 -0.73 -14.75
N LEU A 167 -9.14 -0.73 -15.80
CA LEU A 167 -8.14 0.32 -16.01
C LEU A 167 -8.82 1.69 -16.03
N LEU A 168 -9.91 1.85 -16.81
CA LEU A 168 -10.71 3.06 -16.81
C LEU A 168 -11.26 3.36 -15.40
N SER A 169 -11.76 2.38 -14.65
CA SER A 169 -12.24 2.62 -13.28
C SER A 169 -11.14 3.10 -12.30
N ALA A 170 -9.91 2.60 -12.47
CA ALA A 170 -8.74 2.98 -11.67
C ALA A 170 -8.14 4.33 -12.12
N TRP A 171 -8.25 4.66 -13.41
CA TRP A 171 -7.76 5.91 -14.01
C TRP A 171 -8.77 7.05 -13.96
N MET A 172 -10.08 6.78 -13.99
CA MET A 172 -11.15 7.78 -13.98
C MET A 172 -11.06 8.77 -12.82
N PRO A 173 -10.71 8.35 -11.58
CA PRO A 173 -10.45 9.28 -10.49
C PRO A 173 -9.39 10.34 -10.83
N TYR A 174 -8.35 9.97 -11.58
CA TYR A 174 -7.28 10.88 -12.02
C TYR A 174 -7.66 11.68 -13.27
N TYR A 175 -8.40 11.08 -14.21
CA TYR A 175 -8.87 11.77 -15.42
C TYR A 175 -9.87 12.90 -15.10
N ARG A 176 -10.74 12.68 -14.10
CA ARG A 176 -11.65 13.73 -13.60
C ARG A 176 -10.87 14.91 -13.00
N ASP A 177 -9.77 14.63 -12.30
CA ASP A 177 -8.88 15.67 -11.78
C ASP A 177 -8.17 16.41 -12.94
N LEU A 178 -7.80 15.70 -14.01
CA LEU A 178 -7.17 16.28 -15.20
C LEU A 178 -8.13 17.19 -15.99
N LEU A 179 -9.39 16.79 -16.18
CA LEU A 179 -10.45 17.60 -16.78
C LEU A 179 -10.76 18.85 -15.94
N ASN A 180 -10.57 18.77 -14.62
CA ASN A 180 -10.64 19.91 -13.70
C ASN A 180 -9.32 20.72 -13.63
N LYS A 181 -8.46 20.61 -14.65
CA LYS A 181 -7.14 21.28 -14.79
C LYS A 181 -6.07 20.82 -13.78
N GLY A 182 -6.09 19.57 -13.34
CA GLY A 182 -5.06 19.01 -12.45
C GLY A 182 -5.02 19.66 -11.07
N LYS A 183 -6.02 20.49 -10.74
CA LYS A 183 -6.19 21.00 -9.39
C LYS A 183 -6.92 19.92 -8.61
N GLN A 184 -6.17 19.16 -7.81
CA GLN A 184 -6.74 18.77 -6.52
C GLN A 184 -7.35 20.03 -5.90
N PRO A 185 -8.53 19.97 -5.23
CA PRO A 185 -9.08 21.15 -4.57
C PRO A 185 -8.05 21.61 -3.53
N VAL A 186 -7.18 22.52 -3.95
CA VAL A 186 -6.35 23.30 -3.07
C VAL A 186 -7.38 24.18 -2.39
N PHE A 187 -7.83 23.77 -1.21
CA PHE A 187 -8.38 24.74 -0.29
C PHE A 187 -7.34 25.85 -0.25
N ALA A 188 -7.73 27.04 -0.71
CA ALA A 188 -7.00 28.24 -0.40
C ALA A 188 -7.02 28.30 1.12
N ALA A 189 -5.99 27.74 1.77
CA ALA A 189 -5.73 28.01 3.16
C ALA A 189 -5.75 29.53 3.25
N ALA A 190 -6.68 30.07 4.04
CA ALA A 190 -6.67 31.49 4.36
C ALA A 190 -5.22 31.85 4.71
N PRO A 191 -4.65 32.94 4.17
CA PRO A 191 -3.24 33.24 4.34
C PRO A 191 -2.94 33.18 5.84
N ILE A 192 -2.15 32.17 6.22
CA ILE A 192 -1.66 32.04 7.58
C ILE A 192 -0.85 33.32 7.79
N ALA A 193 -1.36 34.20 8.66
CA ALA A 193 -0.67 35.41 9.06
C ALA A 193 0.78 35.03 9.42
N PRO A 194 1.79 35.81 8.99
CA PRO A 194 3.18 35.40 9.07
C PRO A 194 3.55 35.02 10.52
N ARG A 195 3.88 33.74 10.73
CA ARG A 195 4.52 33.27 11.97
C ARG A 195 5.94 33.82 12.03
N ASP A 196 6.36 34.14 13.25
CA ASP A 196 7.63 34.76 13.60
C ASP A 196 8.81 34.11 12.83
N PRO A 197 9.70 34.88 12.18
CA PRO A 197 10.90 34.37 11.50
C PRO A 197 11.75 33.40 12.34
N ARG A 198 11.63 33.45 13.67
CA ARG A 198 12.33 32.55 14.61
C ARG A 198 11.84 31.10 14.54
N ASP A 199 10.58 30.86 14.17
CA ASP A 199 10.01 29.51 14.04
C ASP A 199 10.53 28.79 12.78
N LEU A 200 10.82 29.56 11.72
CA LEU A 200 11.44 29.04 10.48
C LEU A 200 12.89 28.60 10.71
N ILE A 201 13.62 29.32 11.57
CA ILE A 201 15.00 28.98 11.93
C ILE A 201 15.04 27.65 12.72
N HIS A 202 14.09 27.43 13.63
CA HIS A 202 13.99 26.16 14.35
C HIS A 202 13.64 24.97 13.44
N ALA A 203 12.73 25.15 12.48
CA ALA A 203 12.40 24.09 11.52
C ALA A 203 13.59 23.74 10.61
N GLN A 204 14.34 24.74 10.15
CA GLN A 204 15.51 24.54 9.29
C GLN A 204 16.68 23.88 10.05
N ILE A 205 16.89 24.21 11.33
CA ILE A 205 17.89 23.55 12.18
C ILE A 205 17.54 22.09 12.44
N VAL A 206 16.25 21.76 12.67
CA VAL A 206 15.81 20.36 12.88
C VAL A 206 15.98 19.54 11.60
N GLN A 207 15.71 20.13 10.43
CA GLN A 207 15.88 19.47 9.14
C GLN A 207 17.36 19.28 8.76
N GLU A 208 18.23 20.26 9.04
CA GLU A 208 19.69 20.12 8.84
C GLU A 208 20.32 19.11 9.83
N SER A 209 19.82 19.02 11.06
CA SER A 209 20.28 18.05 12.06
C SER A 209 19.89 16.62 11.70
N ALA A 210 18.74 16.42 11.06
CA ALA A 210 18.30 15.12 10.55
C ALA A 210 19.09 14.68 9.30
N ILE A 211 19.56 15.63 8.49
CA ILE A 211 20.35 15.35 7.27
C ILE A 211 21.85 15.18 7.58
N ARG A 212 22.39 15.84 8.61
CA ARG A 212 23.83 15.77 8.98
C ARG A 212 24.19 14.66 9.99
N GLY A 213 23.27 13.75 10.29
CA GLY A 213 23.47 12.67 11.27
C GLY A 213 24.35 11.48 10.84
N LEU A 214 25.03 11.53 9.69
CA LEU A 214 26.03 10.53 9.29
C LEU A 214 27.27 11.23 8.74
N PRO A 215 28.46 11.13 9.38
CA PRO A 215 29.69 11.56 8.74
C PRO A 215 30.13 10.50 7.71
N ALA A 216 30.36 10.96 6.49
CA ALA A 216 31.22 10.26 5.55
C ALA A 216 32.67 10.45 6.01
N SER A 217 33.30 9.40 6.56
CA SER A 217 34.76 9.29 6.59
C SER A 217 35.19 7.85 6.38
N GLU A 218 36.09 7.66 5.43
CA GLU A 218 36.75 6.39 5.10
C GLU A 218 37.49 5.81 6.32
N SER A 219 36.83 4.92 7.05
CA SER A 219 37.47 3.86 7.84
C SER A 219 36.38 2.85 8.21
N LEU A 220 36.61 1.58 7.88
CA LEU A 220 35.73 0.46 8.26
C LEU A 220 35.41 0.53 9.76
N VAL A 221 34.13 0.69 10.10
CA VAL A 221 33.64 0.54 11.47
C VAL A 221 33.33 -0.94 11.67
N GLU A 222 34.14 -1.63 12.46
CA GLU A 222 33.81 -2.97 12.94
C GLU A 222 32.57 -2.89 13.84
N LEU A 223 31.53 -3.63 13.47
CA LEU A 223 30.33 -3.82 14.29
C LEU A 223 30.67 -4.75 15.47
N PRO A 224 30.23 -4.46 16.71
CA PRO A 224 30.43 -5.37 17.83
C PRO A 224 29.72 -6.69 17.58
N THR A 225 30.47 -7.79 17.52
CA THR A 225 29.94 -9.14 17.55
C THR A 225 29.33 -9.42 18.92
N ILE A 226 28.10 -9.92 18.92
CA ILE A 226 27.43 -10.43 20.13
C ILE A 226 28.19 -11.69 20.56
N ASP A 227 28.88 -11.60 21.71
CA ASP A 227 29.51 -12.74 22.37
C ASP A 227 28.41 -13.69 22.86
N SER A 228 28.44 -14.92 22.38
CA SER A 228 27.47 -15.99 22.63
C SER A 228 27.72 -16.73 23.94
N SER A 229 28.43 -16.12 24.89
CA SER A 229 28.71 -16.72 26.19
C SER A 229 28.19 -15.86 27.36
N ARG A 230 26.94 -16.12 27.79
CA ARG A 230 26.46 -16.05 29.19
C ARG A 230 24.95 -16.31 29.28
N HIS A 231 24.61 -17.55 29.60
CA HIS A 231 23.37 -17.92 30.31
C HIS A 231 23.68 -18.04 31.80
N PRO A 232 22.72 -17.72 32.67
CA PRO A 232 22.33 -18.61 33.76
C PRO A 232 21.14 -19.49 33.36
#